data_AF-A0ABD3F2H7-F1
#
_entry.id   AF-A0ABD3F2H7-F1
#
_cell.length_a   1.000
_cell.length_b   1.000
_cell.length_c   1.000
_cell.angle_alpha   90.00
_cell.angle_beta   90.00
_cell.angle_gamma   90.00
#
_symmetry.space_group_name_H-M   'P 1'
#
loop_
_entity.id
_entity.type
_entity.pdbx_description
1 polymer ?
#
loop_
_entity_poly.entity_id
_entity_poly.type
_entity_poly.pdbx_seq_one_letter_code
_entity_poly.pdbx_strand_id
1 'polypeptide(L)'
;MGPDWAPVNQRCKSVDSIQADMETLAHVTHSIRLYGLRDCDQSSTVVPAAINAGLSVSLGLWVSEDDGVFEAEFLQLQSLLQQNAGIFSSGSVVDIHVGSEAIYRKEVTAAKNIENLQRVKALLQAYNLEPVPVTIAEIGDVYLAHPELTDAVDFVQANGFPFWERIAVDNAVAYFESRMEPLFQQALARDKKVVIGETGWASDGASLKASEASPVNAAHYFYDFFQMAKQNNLEFYYFEGFDEPWKIGTTNDTVEGYFGLFNEDRTLKPEIAVLSLGGSCTGTNEEASAPGSNSNGAYTPSSSSGSSESSGAYTPGTVNPDGNESTGAPTMPPTTKPEECHVRRSLAA
;
A
#
# COMPACT_ATOMS: atom_id res chain seq x y z
N MET A 1 12.69 14.29 5.66
CA MET A 1 14.07 14.52 6.15
C MET A 1 14.62 15.80 5.51
N GLY A 2 15.94 16.02 5.48
CA GLY A 2 16.59 17.14 4.79
C GLY A 2 17.83 16.63 4.02
N PRO A 3 18.58 17.48 3.30
CA PRO A 3 19.63 17.01 2.41
C PRO A 3 20.86 16.50 3.18
N ASP A 4 21.49 15.45 2.68
CA ASP A 4 22.64 14.78 3.34
C ASP A 4 23.85 15.69 3.56
N TRP A 5 24.05 16.68 2.71
CA TRP A 5 25.16 17.63 2.81
C TRP A 5 24.93 18.71 3.89
N ALA A 6 23.71 18.88 4.38
CA ALA A 6 23.41 19.91 5.37
C ALA A 6 23.79 19.46 6.80
N PRO A 7 24.18 20.40 7.68
CA PRO A 7 24.38 20.12 9.09
C PRO A 7 23.16 19.44 9.73
N VAL A 8 23.40 18.55 10.71
CA VAL A 8 22.35 17.79 11.43
C VAL A 8 21.22 18.69 11.95
N ASN A 9 21.54 19.85 12.52
CA ASN A 9 20.54 20.79 13.03
C ASN A 9 19.73 21.54 11.96
N GLN A 10 20.09 21.39 10.68
CA GLN A 10 19.37 21.94 9.54
C GLN A 10 18.61 20.86 8.78
N ARG A 11 19.18 19.66 8.64
CA ARG A 11 18.54 18.54 7.93
C ARG A 11 17.59 17.71 8.79
N CYS A 12 17.83 17.60 10.10
CA CYS A 12 16.99 16.81 11.00
C CYS A 12 15.90 17.67 11.64
N LYS A 13 14.65 17.21 11.56
CA LYS A 13 13.53 17.83 12.29
C LYS A 13 13.69 17.59 13.79
N SER A 14 13.17 18.51 14.61
CA SER A 14 13.10 18.31 16.07
C SER A 14 12.12 17.19 16.42
N VAL A 15 12.27 16.59 17.60
CA VAL A 15 11.35 15.55 18.10
C VAL A 15 9.89 16.03 18.10
N ASP A 16 9.63 17.26 18.58
CA ASP A 16 8.28 17.83 18.58
C ASP A 16 7.71 17.99 17.16
N SER A 17 8.55 18.38 16.20
CA SER A 17 8.14 18.53 14.80
C SER A 17 7.84 17.17 14.17
N ILE A 18 8.65 16.14 14.48
CA ILE A 18 8.40 14.75 14.05
C ILE A 18 7.10 14.23 14.67
N GLN A 19 6.85 14.45 15.96
CA GLN A 19 5.61 14.04 16.61
C GLN A 19 4.38 14.68 15.95
N ALA A 20 4.44 15.97 15.65
CA ALA A 20 3.37 16.67 14.94
C ALA A 20 3.15 16.15 13.51
N ASP A 21 4.22 15.76 12.80
CA ASP A 21 4.10 15.09 11.50
C ASP A 21 3.34 13.76 11.64
N MET A 22 3.69 12.95 12.63
CA MET A 22 3.05 11.64 12.86
C MET A 22 1.57 11.76 13.25
N GLU A 23 1.23 12.72 14.11
CA GLU A 23 -0.16 13.02 14.48
C GLU A 23 -0.98 13.49 13.27
N THR A 24 -0.37 14.27 12.38
CA THR A 24 -1.01 14.69 11.13
C THR A 24 -1.28 13.48 10.22
N LEU A 25 -0.29 12.62 10.01
CA LEU A 25 -0.41 11.44 9.15
C LEU A 25 -1.42 10.42 9.71
N ALA A 26 -1.54 10.30 11.03
CA ALA A 26 -2.51 9.40 11.69
C ALA A 26 -3.98 9.71 11.33
N HIS A 27 -4.28 10.90 10.80
CA HIS A 27 -5.61 11.23 10.30
C HIS A 27 -5.94 10.63 8.93
N VAL A 28 -4.93 10.20 8.15
CA VAL A 28 -5.11 9.76 6.76
C VAL A 28 -4.53 8.37 6.46
N THR A 29 -3.67 7.83 7.32
CA THR A 29 -3.10 6.49 7.18
C THR A 29 -2.98 5.79 8.53
N HIS A 30 -2.80 4.47 8.48
CA HIS A 30 -2.49 3.64 9.65
C HIS A 30 -1.02 3.23 9.72
N SER A 31 -0.27 3.39 8.62
CA SER A 31 1.14 2.98 8.55
C SER A 31 1.95 4.01 7.78
N ILE A 32 3.24 4.12 8.13
CA ILE A 32 4.24 4.87 7.38
C ILE A 32 5.40 3.95 6.99
N ARG A 33 6.13 4.34 5.95
CA ARG A 33 7.35 3.65 5.52
C ARG A 33 8.55 4.57 5.69
N LEU A 34 9.61 4.07 6.31
CA LEU A 34 10.89 4.76 6.47
C LEU A 34 11.92 4.19 5.51
N TYR A 35 12.81 5.02 4.96
CA TYR A 35 13.86 4.55 4.04
C TYR A 35 15.10 4.01 4.74
N GLY A 36 15.31 4.40 6.00
CA GLY A 36 16.49 4.08 6.79
C GLY A 36 16.20 4.24 8.29
N LEU A 37 17.06 3.67 9.13
CA LEU A 37 16.97 3.78 10.58
C LEU A 37 17.97 4.81 11.14
N ARG A 38 19.13 4.92 10.49
CA ARG A 38 20.26 5.69 11.02
C ARG A 38 20.16 7.18 10.72
N ASP A 39 19.76 7.54 9.51
CA ASP A 39 19.78 8.95 9.14
C ASP A 39 18.85 9.75 10.05
N CYS A 40 19.39 10.82 10.63
CA CYS A 40 18.75 11.60 11.69
C CYS A 40 18.17 10.79 12.87
N ASP A 41 18.78 9.64 13.17
CA ASP A 41 18.38 8.72 14.25
C ASP A 41 16.88 8.39 14.23
N GLN A 42 16.36 8.12 13.03
CA GLN A 42 14.94 7.79 12.82
C GLN A 42 14.46 6.64 13.70
N SER A 43 15.32 5.68 14.02
CA SER A 43 14.99 4.58 14.95
C SER A 43 14.63 5.05 16.37
N SER A 44 15.25 6.13 16.87
CA SER A 44 15.02 6.65 18.22
C SER A 44 14.12 7.88 18.23
N THR A 45 13.80 8.43 17.05
CA THR A 45 12.99 9.64 16.90
C THR A 45 11.64 9.34 16.23
N VAL A 46 11.65 8.92 14.96
CA VAL A 46 10.44 8.72 14.15
C VAL A 46 9.67 7.47 14.57
N VAL A 47 10.34 6.34 14.81
CA VAL A 47 9.68 5.09 15.22
C VAL A 47 8.82 5.27 16.50
N PRO A 48 9.35 5.79 17.62
CA PRO A 48 8.53 6.00 18.81
C PRO A 48 7.44 7.07 18.58
N ALA A 49 7.70 8.12 17.80
CA ALA A 49 6.70 9.14 17.50
C ALA A 49 5.51 8.58 16.70
N ALA A 50 5.78 7.73 15.71
CA ALA A 50 4.75 7.06 14.92
C ALA A 50 3.87 6.17 15.80
N ILE A 51 4.51 5.33 16.64
CA ILE A 51 3.80 4.44 17.56
C ILE A 51 2.96 5.25 18.57
N ASN A 52 3.49 6.35 19.10
CA ASN A 52 2.75 7.23 20.01
C ASN A 52 1.53 7.89 19.35
N ALA A 53 1.62 8.20 18.05
CA ALA A 53 0.51 8.71 17.25
C ALA A 53 -0.51 7.62 16.85
N GLY A 54 -0.25 6.34 17.17
CA GLY A 54 -1.11 5.22 16.82
C GLY A 54 -0.86 4.64 15.42
N LEU A 55 0.27 4.97 14.79
CA LEU A 55 0.71 4.43 13.51
C LEU A 55 1.56 3.19 13.68
N SER A 56 1.52 2.30 12.69
CA SER A 56 2.54 1.28 12.47
C SER A 56 3.65 1.78 11.55
N VAL A 57 4.77 1.06 11.50
CA VAL A 57 5.95 1.41 10.70
C VAL A 57 6.47 0.24 9.87
N SER A 58 6.74 0.49 8.59
CA SER A 58 7.64 -0.30 7.75
C SER A 58 9.05 0.27 7.89
N LEU A 59 10.01 -0.57 8.28
CA LEU A 59 11.39 -0.15 8.51
C LEU A 59 12.24 -0.39 7.25
N GLY A 60 12.91 0.65 6.78
CA GLY A 60 13.92 0.54 5.73
C GLY A 60 15.31 0.42 6.29
N LEU A 61 16.12 -0.43 5.66
CA LEU A 61 17.57 -0.47 5.85
C LEU A 61 18.20 -0.04 4.53
N TRP A 62 18.75 1.17 4.47
CA TRP A 62 19.36 1.68 3.25
C TRP A 62 20.57 0.83 2.81
N VAL A 63 20.64 0.55 1.51
CA VAL A 63 21.72 -0.21 0.88
C VAL A 63 22.32 0.65 -0.22
N SER A 64 23.65 0.71 -0.27
CA SER A 64 24.41 1.42 -1.31
C SER A 64 25.60 0.59 -1.78
N GLU A 65 26.43 1.17 -2.65
CA GLU A 65 27.67 0.55 -3.14
C GLU A 65 28.73 0.37 -2.03
N ASP A 66 28.61 1.14 -0.94
CA ASP A 66 29.45 1.01 0.25
C ASP A 66 28.77 0.07 1.24
N ASP A 67 29.30 -1.16 1.38
CA ASP A 67 28.86 -2.16 2.35
C ASP A 67 28.77 -1.57 3.78
N GLY A 68 29.62 -0.60 4.14
CA GLY A 68 29.60 0.07 5.44
C GLY A 68 28.30 0.82 5.74
N VAL A 69 27.54 1.22 4.72
CA VAL A 69 26.22 1.85 4.88
C VAL A 69 25.21 0.82 5.38
N PHE A 70 25.11 -0.33 4.70
CA PHE A 70 24.22 -1.41 5.15
C PHE A 70 24.63 -1.95 6.51
N GLU A 71 25.93 -2.12 6.79
CA GLU A 71 26.40 -2.54 8.11
C GLU A 71 25.92 -1.61 9.22
N ALA A 72 25.96 -0.30 8.99
CA ALA A 72 25.49 0.68 9.96
C ALA A 72 23.98 0.60 10.20
N GLU A 73 23.18 0.43 9.13
CA GLU A 73 21.73 0.21 9.22
C GLU A 73 21.39 -1.09 9.95
N PHE A 74 22.11 -2.17 9.65
CA PHE A 74 21.95 -3.48 10.29
C PHE A 74 22.26 -3.42 11.80
N LEU A 75 23.34 -2.74 12.19
CA LEU A 75 23.66 -2.51 13.60
C LEU A 75 22.62 -1.65 14.31
N GLN A 76 22.04 -0.66 13.62
CA GLN A 76 20.94 0.14 14.17
C GLN A 76 19.68 -0.70 14.39
N LEU A 77 19.32 -1.59 13.45
CA LEU A 77 18.23 -2.55 13.63
C LEU A 77 18.50 -3.46 14.84
N GLN A 78 19.72 -4.00 14.97
CA GLN A 78 20.09 -4.83 16.12
C GLN A 78 19.94 -4.06 17.44
N SER A 79 20.36 -2.80 17.49
CA SER A 79 20.20 -1.93 18.65
C SER A 79 18.72 -1.71 18.99
N LEU A 80 17.88 -1.44 17.98
CA LEU A 80 16.44 -1.27 18.15
C LEU A 80 15.77 -2.54 18.68
N LEU A 81 16.17 -3.72 18.18
CA LEU A 81 15.70 -5.02 18.67
C LEU A 81 16.09 -5.26 20.13
N GLN A 82 17.34 -4.96 20.50
CA GLN A 82 17.82 -5.12 21.88
C GLN A 82 17.08 -4.22 22.87
N GLN A 83 16.76 -3.00 22.46
CA GLN A 83 16.13 -2.01 23.32
C GLN A 83 14.60 -2.16 23.37
N ASN A 84 13.97 -2.54 22.25
CA ASN A 84 12.53 -2.42 22.05
C ASN A 84 11.90 -3.61 21.32
N ALA A 85 12.35 -4.85 21.56
CA ALA A 85 11.78 -6.05 20.92
C ALA A 85 10.24 -6.14 20.94
N GLY A 86 9.59 -5.55 21.96
CA GLY A 86 8.13 -5.50 22.09
C GLY A 86 7.40 -4.88 20.90
N ILE A 87 7.98 -3.88 20.22
CA ILE A 87 7.34 -3.21 19.07
C ILE A 87 7.24 -4.12 17.83
N PHE A 88 8.12 -5.12 17.74
CA PHE A 88 8.11 -6.12 16.68
C PHE A 88 7.08 -7.22 16.97
N SER A 89 6.90 -7.57 18.25
CA SER A 89 5.91 -8.58 18.67
C SER A 89 4.48 -8.03 18.73
N SER A 90 4.30 -6.72 18.95
CA SER A 90 2.99 -6.07 19.01
C SER A 90 2.37 -5.81 17.64
N GLY A 91 3.12 -5.97 16.55
CA GLY A 91 2.73 -5.56 15.21
C GLY A 91 2.86 -4.06 14.94
N SER A 92 3.54 -3.31 15.82
CA SER A 92 3.84 -1.89 15.57
C SER A 92 4.86 -1.71 14.46
N VAL A 93 5.83 -2.62 14.34
CA VAL A 93 6.63 -2.82 13.13
C VAL A 93 5.93 -3.86 12.26
N VAL A 94 5.48 -3.46 11.06
CA VAL A 94 4.67 -4.33 10.18
C VAL A 94 5.50 -5.11 9.18
N ASP A 95 6.63 -4.56 8.74
CA ASP A 95 7.56 -5.19 7.81
C ASP A 95 8.93 -4.51 7.83
N ILE A 96 9.93 -5.14 7.20
CA ILE A 96 11.26 -4.59 6.98
C ILE A 96 11.64 -4.73 5.51
N HIS A 97 12.11 -3.66 4.86
CA HIS A 97 12.67 -3.73 3.52
C HIS A 97 14.18 -3.44 3.52
N VAL A 98 14.94 -4.30 2.83
CA VAL A 98 16.40 -4.24 2.74
C VAL A 98 16.80 -3.62 1.41
N GLY A 99 17.11 -2.33 1.47
CA GLY A 99 17.31 -1.47 0.32
C GLY A 99 16.00 -0.96 -0.28
N SER A 100 16.11 0.17 -0.97
CA SER A 100 15.12 0.67 -1.93
C SER A 100 15.87 0.96 -3.21
N GLU A 101 15.52 0.31 -4.32
CA GLU A 101 16.09 0.52 -5.66
C GLU A 101 17.63 0.41 -5.77
N ALA A 102 18.29 -0.30 -4.84
CA ALA A 102 19.74 -0.41 -4.82
C ALA A 102 20.29 -1.18 -6.03
N ILE A 103 19.52 -2.13 -6.56
CA ILE A 103 19.86 -2.89 -7.78
C ILE A 103 19.56 -2.04 -9.01
N TYR A 104 18.40 -1.35 -9.05
CA TYR A 104 18.09 -0.39 -10.11
C TYR A 104 19.17 0.71 -10.25
N ARG A 105 19.64 1.25 -9.13
CA ARG A 105 20.75 2.21 -9.05
C ARG A 105 22.12 1.62 -9.39
N LYS A 106 22.21 0.30 -9.59
CA LYS A 106 23.45 -0.47 -9.89
C LYS A 106 24.50 -0.37 -8.78
N GLU A 107 24.05 -0.10 -7.56
CA GLU A 107 24.91 -0.01 -6.38
C GLU A 107 25.24 -1.41 -5.84
N VAL A 108 24.31 -2.35 -5.96
CA VAL A 108 24.50 -3.76 -5.58
C VAL A 108 23.92 -4.72 -6.62
N THR A 109 24.40 -5.97 -6.59
CA THR A 109 23.80 -7.05 -7.39
C THR A 109 22.61 -7.68 -6.65
N ALA A 110 21.71 -8.35 -7.37
CA ALA A 110 20.62 -9.13 -6.77
C ALA A 110 21.14 -10.14 -5.73
N ALA A 111 22.21 -10.88 -6.06
CA ALA A 111 22.82 -11.84 -5.15
C ALA A 111 23.32 -11.19 -3.84
N LYS A 112 23.98 -10.02 -3.93
CA LYS A 112 24.46 -9.28 -2.75
C LYS A 112 23.30 -8.76 -1.90
N ASN A 113 22.22 -8.24 -2.51
CA ASN A 113 21.10 -7.75 -1.71
C ASN A 113 20.30 -8.90 -1.07
N ILE A 114 20.23 -10.07 -1.72
CA ILE A 114 19.69 -11.30 -1.10
C ILE A 114 20.53 -11.74 0.10
N GLU A 115 21.86 -11.62 0.05
CA GLU A 115 22.72 -11.88 1.22
C GLU A 115 22.39 -10.95 2.39
N ASN A 116 22.24 -9.64 2.12
CA ASN A 116 21.84 -8.66 3.13
C ASN A 116 20.45 -8.98 3.72
N LEU A 117 19.49 -9.33 2.86
CA LEU A 117 18.15 -9.79 3.26
C LEU A 117 18.24 -11.00 4.22
N GLN A 118 19.01 -12.03 3.84
CA GLN A 118 19.19 -13.24 4.65
C GLN A 118 19.78 -12.93 6.03
N ARG A 119 20.70 -11.97 6.13
CA ARG A 119 21.26 -11.52 7.40
C ARG A 119 20.20 -10.89 8.30
N VAL A 120 19.31 -10.08 7.74
CA VAL A 120 18.17 -9.49 8.48
C VAL A 120 17.22 -10.58 8.97
N LYS A 121 16.86 -11.55 8.12
CA LYS A 121 16.01 -12.68 8.52
C LYS A 121 16.66 -13.51 9.64
N ALA A 122 17.95 -13.80 9.54
CA ALA A 122 18.69 -14.53 10.57
C ALA A 122 18.74 -13.76 11.90
N LEU A 123 18.86 -12.42 11.85
CA LEU A 123 18.79 -11.58 13.04
C LEU A 123 17.41 -11.67 13.71
N LEU A 124 16.32 -11.52 12.94
CA LEU A 124 14.96 -11.63 13.49
C LEU A 124 14.68 -13.02 14.08
N GLN A 125 15.15 -14.08 13.40
CA GLN A 125 15.07 -15.45 13.90
C GLN A 125 15.79 -15.61 15.25
N ALA A 126 16.97 -15.02 15.42
CA ALA A 126 17.71 -15.08 16.68
C ALA A 126 16.96 -14.44 17.88
N TYR A 127 16.02 -13.53 17.61
CA TYR A 127 15.12 -12.93 18.61
C TYR A 127 13.74 -13.61 18.69
N ASN A 128 13.50 -14.69 17.94
CA ASN A 128 12.20 -15.35 17.78
C ASN A 128 11.09 -14.42 17.24
N LEU A 129 11.45 -13.53 16.32
CA LEU A 129 10.56 -12.53 15.71
C LEU A 129 10.18 -12.87 14.26
N GLU A 130 10.09 -14.15 13.93
CA GLU A 130 9.70 -14.60 12.58
C GLU A 130 8.29 -14.20 12.09
N PRO A 131 7.35 -13.60 12.87
CA PRO A 131 6.17 -12.97 12.28
C PRO A 131 6.46 -11.73 11.44
N VAL A 132 7.64 -11.10 11.57
CA VAL A 132 7.94 -9.83 10.87
C VAL A 132 8.45 -10.14 9.45
N PRO A 133 7.67 -9.84 8.40
CA PRO A 133 8.04 -10.14 7.03
C PRO A 133 9.17 -9.22 6.54
N VAL A 134 10.07 -9.78 5.73
CA VAL A 134 11.20 -9.05 5.17
C VAL A 134 11.18 -9.09 3.63
N THR A 135 11.42 -7.94 3.00
CA THR A 135 11.44 -7.78 1.55
C THR A 135 12.66 -6.99 1.07
N ILE A 136 12.76 -6.81 -0.25
CA ILE A 136 13.66 -5.89 -0.94
C ILE A 136 12.76 -4.96 -1.78
N ALA A 137 12.88 -3.64 -1.62
CA ALA A 137 12.08 -2.72 -2.42
C ALA A 137 12.80 -2.40 -3.74
N GLU A 138 12.18 -2.68 -4.87
CA GLU A 138 12.76 -2.48 -6.22
C GLU A 138 11.68 -2.12 -7.23
N ILE A 139 12.07 -1.62 -8.41
CA ILE A 139 11.12 -1.47 -9.52
C ILE A 139 10.71 -2.83 -10.09
N GLY A 140 9.53 -2.90 -10.71
CA GLY A 140 9.03 -4.15 -11.27
C GLY A 140 9.95 -4.79 -12.32
N ASP A 141 10.61 -3.98 -13.15
CA ASP A 141 11.56 -4.45 -14.17
C ASP A 141 12.75 -5.21 -13.55
N VAL A 142 13.21 -4.81 -12.36
CA VAL A 142 14.30 -5.50 -11.65
C VAL A 142 13.84 -6.85 -11.13
N TYR A 143 12.65 -6.94 -10.54
CA TYR A 143 12.08 -8.22 -10.12
C TYR A 143 11.86 -9.19 -11.29
N LEU A 144 11.45 -8.68 -12.45
CA LEU A 144 11.28 -9.48 -13.67
C LEU A 144 12.61 -9.94 -14.27
N ALA A 145 13.65 -9.10 -14.19
CA ALA A 145 14.99 -9.45 -14.65
C ALA A 145 15.73 -10.40 -13.70
N HIS A 146 15.37 -10.37 -12.41
CA HIS A 146 15.95 -11.17 -11.34
C HIS A 146 14.88 -11.94 -10.55
N PRO A 147 14.25 -12.98 -11.13
CA PRO A 147 13.18 -13.74 -10.46
C PRO A 147 13.60 -14.36 -9.12
N GLU A 148 14.90 -14.60 -8.92
CA GLU A 148 15.47 -15.07 -7.66
C GLU A 148 15.20 -14.11 -6.48
N LEU A 149 14.95 -12.82 -6.74
CA LEU A 149 14.50 -11.88 -5.71
C LEU A 149 13.13 -12.28 -5.16
N THR A 150 12.20 -12.66 -6.04
CA THR A 150 10.84 -13.07 -5.64
C THR A 150 10.87 -14.35 -4.79
N ASP A 151 11.82 -15.24 -5.08
CA ASP A 151 12.03 -16.46 -4.31
C ASP A 151 12.60 -16.18 -2.90
N ALA A 152 13.41 -15.12 -2.75
CA ALA A 152 14.10 -14.81 -1.50
C ALA A 152 13.25 -14.03 -0.48
N VAL A 153 12.40 -13.12 -0.95
CA VAL A 153 11.59 -12.21 -0.12
C VAL A 153 10.35 -12.89 0.46
N ASP A 154 9.84 -12.39 1.59
CA ASP A 154 8.58 -12.87 2.17
C ASP A 154 7.35 -12.38 1.38
N PHE A 155 7.45 -11.18 0.81
CA PHE A 155 6.50 -10.58 -0.14
C PHE A 155 7.25 -9.68 -1.12
N VAL A 156 6.67 -9.39 -2.28
CA VAL A 156 7.26 -8.47 -3.25
C VAL A 156 6.88 -7.04 -2.88
N GLN A 157 7.86 -6.15 -2.80
CA GLN A 157 7.60 -4.71 -2.69
C GLN A 157 8.11 -3.99 -3.93
N ALA A 158 7.18 -3.44 -4.72
CA ALA A 158 7.46 -2.88 -6.04
C ALA A 158 7.25 -1.36 -6.08
N ASN A 159 8.24 -0.63 -6.61
CA ASN A 159 8.13 0.80 -6.89
C ASN A 159 7.70 1.01 -8.35
N GLY A 160 6.85 2.00 -8.59
CA GLY A 160 6.41 2.34 -9.94
C GLY A 160 5.86 3.76 -10.06
N PHE A 161 6.36 4.51 -11.05
CA PHE A 161 6.01 5.91 -11.26
C PHE A 161 5.74 6.18 -12.74
N PRO A 162 4.48 6.07 -13.20
CA PRO A 162 4.09 6.49 -14.55
C PRO A 162 4.48 7.95 -14.85
N PHE A 163 4.56 8.78 -13.80
CA PHE A 163 5.06 10.15 -13.83
C PHE A 163 6.46 10.27 -14.45
N TRP A 164 7.40 9.41 -14.05
CA TRP A 164 8.77 9.40 -14.60
C TRP A 164 8.87 8.77 -15.98
N GLU A 165 7.81 8.08 -16.41
CA GLU A 165 7.70 7.45 -17.72
C GLU A 165 6.99 8.34 -18.75
N ARG A 166 6.65 9.59 -18.37
CA ARG A 166 6.00 10.61 -19.21
C ARG A 166 4.63 10.17 -19.73
N ILE A 167 3.92 9.39 -18.93
CA ILE A 167 2.56 8.96 -19.22
C ILE A 167 1.60 10.09 -18.83
N ALA A 168 0.67 10.46 -19.72
CA ALA A 168 -0.37 11.44 -19.39
C ALA A 168 -1.24 10.95 -18.24
N VAL A 169 -1.68 11.84 -17.35
CA VAL A 169 -2.39 11.48 -16.10
C VAL A 169 -3.63 10.61 -16.37
N ASP A 170 -4.40 10.93 -17.41
CA ASP A 170 -5.60 10.20 -17.84
C ASP A 170 -5.33 8.72 -18.19
N ASN A 171 -4.09 8.36 -18.51
CA ASN A 171 -3.69 6.99 -18.87
C ASN A 171 -2.76 6.35 -17.83
N ALA A 172 -2.37 7.07 -16.78
CA ALA A 172 -1.28 6.70 -15.90
C ALA A 172 -1.55 5.44 -15.08
N VAL A 173 -2.77 5.28 -14.56
CA VAL A 173 -3.15 4.11 -13.74
C VAL A 173 -3.34 2.87 -14.61
N ALA A 174 -4.02 2.99 -15.75
CA ALA A 174 -4.12 1.89 -16.71
C ALA A 174 -2.75 1.41 -17.20
N TYR A 175 -1.83 2.36 -17.44
CA TYR A 175 -0.44 2.05 -17.75
C TYR A 175 0.26 1.32 -16.61
N PHE A 176 0.15 1.84 -15.38
CA PHE A 176 0.72 1.23 -14.17
C PHE A 176 0.29 -0.23 -14.03
N GLU A 177 -1.01 -0.51 -14.10
CA GLU A 177 -1.55 -1.88 -14.02
C GLU A 177 -0.97 -2.77 -15.10
N SER A 178 -0.99 -2.30 -16.36
CA SER A 178 -0.45 -3.08 -17.49
C SER A 178 1.04 -3.38 -17.34
N ARG A 179 1.81 -2.46 -16.75
CA ARG A 179 3.24 -2.61 -16.55
C ARG A 179 3.58 -3.53 -15.37
N MET A 180 2.76 -3.52 -14.31
CA MET A 180 2.93 -4.38 -13.14
C MET A 180 2.35 -5.79 -13.32
N GLU A 181 1.44 -6.00 -14.27
CA GLU A 181 0.77 -7.29 -14.50
C GLU A 181 1.74 -8.49 -14.60
N PRO A 182 2.86 -8.44 -15.37
CA PRO A 182 3.80 -9.55 -15.40
C PRO A 182 4.42 -9.86 -14.02
N LEU A 183 4.65 -8.84 -13.20
CA LEU A 183 5.16 -9.01 -11.84
C LEU A 183 4.11 -9.63 -10.93
N PHE A 184 2.85 -9.21 -11.03
CA PHE A 184 1.74 -9.82 -10.29
C PHE A 184 1.63 -11.32 -10.60
N GLN A 185 1.72 -11.71 -11.87
CA GLN A 185 1.71 -13.11 -12.27
C GLN A 185 2.94 -13.88 -11.75
N GLN A 186 4.13 -13.27 -11.79
CA GLN A 186 5.36 -13.87 -11.26
C GLN A 186 5.28 -14.11 -9.74
N ALA A 187 4.73 -13.15 -9.00
CA ALA A 187 4.56 -13.22 -7.55
C ALA A 187 3.49 -14.25 -7.16
N LEU A 188 2.35 -14.25 -7.85
CA LEU A 188 1.27 -15.22 -7.64
C LEU A 188 1.76 -16.67 -7.86
N ALA A 189 2.58 -16.89 -8.89
CA ALA A 189 3.17 -18.21 -9.15
C ALA A 189 4.10 -18.72 -8.03
N ARG A 190 4.52 -17.84 -7.11
CA ARG A 190 5.35 -18.14 -5.94
C ARG A 190 4.63 -17.97 -4.62
N ASP A 191 3.30 -17.81 -4.66
CA ASP A 191 2.46 -17.54 -3.49
C ASP A 191 2.94 -16.31 -2.69
N LYS A 192 3.39 -15.29 -3.42
CA LYS A 192 3.83 -14.01 -2.86
C LYS A 192 2.78 -12.94 -3.13
N LYS A 193 2.40 -12.19 -2.09
CA LYS A 193 1.67 -10.94 -2.28
C LYS A 193 2.59 -9.87 -2.86
N VAL A 194 2.00 -8.89 -3.53
CA VAL A 194 2.69 -7.69 -4.00
C VAL A 194 2.16 -6.48 -3.22
N VAL A 195 3.09 -5.69 -2.70
CA VAL A 195 2.86 -4.39 -2.05
C VAL A 195 3.49 -3.32 -2.93
N ILE A 196 2.79 -2.23 -3.21
CA ILE A 196 3.38 -1.11 -3.94
C ILE A 196 4.17 -0.26 -2.94
N GLY A 197 5.50 -0.31 -3.04
CA GLY A 197 6.40 0.36 -2.11
C GLY A 197 6.43 1.87 -2.29
N GLU A 198 6.31 2.34 -3.53
CA GLU A 198 6.32 3.75 -3.90
C GLU A 198 5.54 3.96 -5.21
N THR A 199 4.69 4.97 -5.20
CA THR A 199 4.11 5.57 -6.39
C THR A 199 3.62 6.97 -6.06
N GLY A 200 3.54 7.87 -7.03
CA GLY A 200 3.11 9.24 -6.77
C GLY A 200 3.14 10.13 -7.99
N TRP A 201 2.69 11.36 -7.79
CA TRP A 201 2.64 12.39 -8.83
C TRP A 201 2.88 13.78 -8.24
N ALA A 202 3.86 14.50 -8.78
CA ALA A 202 4.20 15.83 -8.29
C ALA A 202 3.09 16.87 -8.59
N SER A 203 2.77 17.71 -7.61
CA SER A 203 1.74 18.76 -7.77
C SER A 203 2.28 20.06 -8.37
N ASP A 204 3.60 20.23 -8.43
CA ASP A 204 4.25 21.43 -8.95
C ASP A 204 5.69 21.09 -9.42
N GLY A 205 6.41 22.10 -9.90
CA GLY A 205 7.74 21.98 -10.45
C GLY A 205 7.73 21.64 -11.95
N ALA A 206 8.92 21.52 -12.50
CA ALA A 206 9.11 21.17 -13.91
C ALA A 206 10.24 20.15 -14.06
N SER A 207 10.09 19.25 -15.03
CA SER A 207 11.16 18.41 -15.53
C SER A 207 10.86 18.00 -16.97
N LEU A 208 11.87 18.03 -17.85
CA LEU A 208 11.73 17.55 -19.23
C LEU A 208 11.64 16.02 -19.33
N LYS A 209 11.89 15.33 -18.23
CA LYS A 209 11.90 13.87 -18.14
C LYS A 209 10.63 13.30 -17.51
N ALA A 210 9.72 14.16 -17.05
CA ALA A 210 8.53 13.76 -16.33
C ALA A 210 7.24 14.15 -17.07
N SER A 211 6.12 13.58 -16.61
CA SER A 211 4.78 14.04 -16.93
C SER A 211 4.50 15.45 -16.36
N GLU A 212 3.42 16.07 -16.84
CA GLU A 212 3.01 17.39 -16.35
C GLU A 212 2.63 17.34 -14.86
N ALA A 213 3.39 18.07 -14.05
CA ALA A 213 3.09 18.32 -12.65
C ALA A 213 2.05 19.45 -12.53
N SER A 214 0.96 19.17 -11.83
CA SER A 214 -0.04 20.18 -11.46
C SER A 214 -0.86 19.67 -10.27
N PRO A 215 -1.48 20.55 -9.46
CA PRO A 215 -2.28 20.11 -8.32
C PRO A 215 -3.46 19.21 -8.75
N VAL A 216 -4.06 19.52 -9.90
CA VAL A 216 -5.16 18.73 -10.48
C VAL A 216 -4.67 17.35 -10.92
N ASN A 217 -3.51 17.27 -11.60
CA ASN A 217 -2.97 15.98 -12.04
C ASN A 217 -2.53 15.11 -10.86
N ALA A 218 -1.94 15.71 -9.82
CA ALA A 218 -1.57 14.99 -8.61
C ALA A 218 -2.79 14.38 -7.90
N ALA A 219 -3.87 15.15 -7.76
CA ALA A 219 -5.13 14.66 -7.18
C ALA A 219 -5.82 13.62 -8.07
N HIS A 220 -5.80 13.79 -9.39
CA HIS A 220 -6.33 12.83 -10.35
C HIS A 220 -5.61 11.49 -10.25
N TYR A 221 -4.26 11.50 -10.29
CA TYR A 221 -3.48 10.28 -10.17
C TYR A 221 -3.71 9.58 -8.82
N PHE A 222 -3.66 10.32 -7.71
CA PHE A 222 -3.89 9.76 -6.39
C PHE A 222 -5.28 9.11 -6.27
N TYR A 223 -6.33 9.78 -6.74
CA TYR A 223 -7.69 9.25 -6.70
C TYR A 223 -7.82 7.96 -7.52
N ASP A 224 -7.39 7.97 -8.77
CA ASP A 224 -7.52 6.80 -9.65
C ASP A 224 -6.66 5.63 -9.15
N PHE A 225 -5.43 5.90 -8.68
CA PHE A 225 -4.57 4.88 -8.11
C PHE A 225 -5.19 4.29 -6.85
N PHE A 226 -5.73 5.12 -5.96
CA PHE A 226 -6.41 4.66 -4.74
C PHE A 226 -7.60 3.75 -5.07
N GLN A 227 -8.43 4.12 -6.04
CA GLN A 227 -9.58 3.29 -6.43
C GLN A 227 -9.14 1.97 -7.04
N MET A 228 -8.13 1.99 -7.91
CA MET A 228 -7.53 0.79 -8.49
C MET A 228 -6.96 -0.13 -7.40
N ALA A 229 -6.16 0.42 -6.48
CA ALA A 229 -5.58 -0.33 -5.39
C ALA A 229 -6.67 -0.96 -4.49
N LYS A 230 -7.73 -0.21 -4.18
CA LYS A 230 -8.88 -0.73 -3.42
C LYS A 230 -9.62 -1.85 -4.16
N GLN A 231 -9.85 -1.71 -5.46
CA GLN A 231 -10.53 -2.73 -6.28
C GLN A 231 -9.72 -4.03 -6.37
N ASN A 232 -8.40 -3.91 -6.47
CA ASN A 232 -7.48 -5.04 -6.58
C ASN A 232 -6.98 -5.55 -5.22
N ASN A 233 -7.43 -4.97 -4.10
CA ASN A 233 -6.95 -5.27 -2.74
C ASN A 233 -5.41 -5.19 -2.64
N LEU A 234 -4.81 -4.18 -3.26
CA LEU A 234 -3.37 -3.91 -3.22
C LEU A 234 -3.03 -3.04 -2.02
N GLU A 235 -2.07 -3.51 -1.22
CA GLU A 235 -1.42 -2.71 -0.19
C GLU A 235 -0.41 -1.76 -0.87
N PHE A 236 -0.30 -0.53 -0.37
CA PHE A 236 0.64 0.45 -0.93
C PHE A 236 1.11 1.49 0.09
N TYR A 237 2.29 2.06 -0.19
CA TYR A 237 2.79 3.27 0.41
C TYR A 237 2.86 4.37 -0.67
N TYR A 238 2.01 5.38 -0.56
CA TYR A 238 1.98 6.50 -1.51
C TYR A 238 3.14 7.45 -1.22
N PHE A 239 3.85 7.86 -2.27
CA PHE A 239 4.96 8.79 -2.23
C PHE A 239 4.44 10.20 -2.55
N GLU A 240 4.34 11.11 -1.59
CA GLU A 240 4.78 11.00 -0.19
C GLU A 240 3.90 11.75 0.82
N GLY A 241 4.26 11.69 2.11
CA GLY A 241 3.50 12.33 3.18
C GLY A 241 3.48 13.86 3.06
N PHE A 242 4.66 14.49 3.06
CA PHE A 242 4.80 15.94 3.02
C PHE A 242 5.71 16.35 1.88
N ASP A 243 5.47 17.51 1.27
CA ASP A 243 6.43 18.13 0.37
C ASP A 243 7.79 18.29 1.04
N GLU A 244 8.84 18.05 0.25
CA GLU A 244 10.23 18.06 0.69
C GLU A 244 11.03 19.09 -0.13
N PRO A 245 10.93 20.40 0.15
CA PRO A 245 11.53 21.45 -0.68
C PRO A 245 13.05 21.34 -0.84
N TRP A 246 13.73 20.64 0.06
CA TRP A 246 15.17 20.39 -0.05
C TRP A 246 15.56 19.49 -1.23
N LYS A 247 14.61 18.70 -1.77
CA LYS A 247 14.80 17.90 -2.99
C LYS A 247 14.82 18.75 -4.26
N ILE A 248 14.40 20.02 -4.16
CA ILE A 248 14.60 21.00 -5.21
C ILE A 248 16.10 21.34 -5.23
N GLY A 249 16.84 20.59 -6.06
CA GLY A 249 18.26 20.85 -6.27
C GLY A 249 18.51 22.21 -6.93
N THR A 250 19.75 22.46 -7.35
CA THR A 250 20.11 23.64 -8.17
C THR A 250 19.84 23.44 -9.66
N THR A 251 19.16 22.36 -10.03
CA THR A 251 18.85 21.99 -11.42
C THR A 251 17.48 22.54 -11.83
N ASN A 252 17.16 22.43 -13.12
CA ASN A 252 15.83 22.75 -13.64
C ASN A 252 14.81 21.61 -13.38
N ASP A 253 15.22 20.50 -12.77
CA ASP A 253 14.36 19.37 -12.42
C ASP A 253 13.87 19.57 -10.97
N THR A 254 12.71 20.22 -10.79
CA THR A 254 12.23 20.69 -9.47
C THR A 254 11.05 19.92 -8.91
N VAL A 255 10.50 18.98 -9.68
CA VAL A 255 9.29 18.20 -9.32
C VAL A 255 9.43 17.37 -8.05
N GLU A 256 10.65 16.95 -7.71
CA GLU A 256 10.95 16.14 -6.53
C GLU A 256 10.55 16.81 -5.20
N GLY A 257 10.44 18.14 -5.17
CA GLY A 257 10.01 18.87 -3.97
C GLY A 257 8.51 18.83 -3.70
N TYR A 258 7.70 18.27 -4.61
CA TYR A 258 6.25 18.50 -4.64
C TYR A 258 5.38 17.23 -4.69
N PHE A 259 5.91 16.08 -4.25
CA PHE A 259 5.19 14.80 -4.23
C PHE A 259 4.26 14.60 -3.03
N GLY A 260 4.27 15.50 -2.04
CA GLY A 260 3.51 15.37 -0.81
C GLY A 260 1.99 15.40 -1.03
N LEU A 261 1.26 14.61 -0.25
CA LEU A 261 -0.19 14.81 -0.05
C LEU A 261 -0.44 16.12 0.74
N PHE A 262 0.45 16.43 1.67
CA PHE A 262 0.48 17.66 2.44
C PHE A 262 1.61 18.58 1.95
N ASN A 263 1.45 19.88 2.14
CA ASN A 263 2.54 20.83 2.03
C ASN A 263 3.54 20.63 3.19
N GLU A 264 4.73 21.24 3.10
CA GLU A 264 5.77 21.16 4.16
C GLU A 264 5.25 21.58 5.55
N ASP A 265 4.30 22.52 5.59
CA ASP A 265 3.68 23.06 6.81
C ASP A 265 2.56 22.19 7.40
N ARG A 266 2.36 20.97 6.88
CA ARG A 266 1.33 20.00 7.26
C ARG A 266 -0.08 20.35 6.82
N THR A 267 -0.26 21.36 5.97
CA THR A 267 -1.58 21.63 5.38
C THR A 267 -1.87 20.62 4.25
N LEU A 268 -3.03 19.95 4.31
CA LEU A 268 -3.44 19.03 3.25
C LEU A 268 -3.70 19.83 1.98
N LYS A 269 -3.19 19.37 0.83
CA LYS A 269 -3.36 20.09 -0.44
C LYS A 269 -4.85 20.18 -0.80
N PRO A 270 -5.36 21.34 -1.26
CA PRO A 270 -6.79 21.55 -1.48
C PRO A 270 -7.42 20.53 -2.44
N GLU A 271 -6.73 20.21 -3.52
CA GLU A 271 -7.19 19.26 -4.53
C GLU A 271 -7.26 17.82 -3.98
N ILE A 272 -6.43 17.47 -3.00
CA ILE A 272 -6.50 16.20 -2.27
C ILE A 272 -7.65 16.23 -1.26
N ALA A 273 -7.81 17.34 -0.53
CA ALA A 273 -8.80 17.49 0.53
C ALA A 273 -10.26 17.38 0.05
N VAL A 274 -10.54 17.69 -1.22
CA VAL A 274 -11.87 17.60 -1.81
C VAL A 274 -12.20 16.22 -2.39
N LEU A 275 -11.26 15.28 -2.39
CA LEU A 275 -11.48 13.93 -2.92
C LEU A 275 -12.42 13.13 -2.02
N SER A 276 -13.39 12.46 -2.64
CA SER A 276 -14.28 11.52 -1.97
C SER A 276 -13.79 10.09 -2.19
N LEU A 277 -12.90 9.61 -1.32
CA LEU A 277 -12.30 8.27 -1.42
C LEU A 277 -13.26 7.11 -1.00
N GLY A 278 -14.47 7.46 -0.54
CA GLY A 278 -15.48 6.49 -0.12
C GLY A 278 -15.13 5.84 1.22
N GLY A 279 -15.54 6.53 2.30
CA GLY A 279 -15.71 6.02 3.67
C GLY A 279 -14.50 5.35 4.32
N SER A 280 -13.85 6.06 5.25
CA SER A 280 -13.18 5.41 6.38
C SER A 280 -14.21 4.63 7.19
N CYS A 281 -13.85 3.44 7.65
CA CYS A 281 -14.63 2.67 8.62
C CYS A 281 -14.73 3.48 9.93
N THR A 282 -15.74 4.33 10.05
CA THR A 282 -16.15 4.90 11.34
C THR A 282 -17.01 3.84 12.02
N GLY A 283 -16.41 3.06 12.91
CA GLY A 283 -17.15 2.18 13.79
C GLY A 283 -18.03 3.01 14.72
N THR A 284 -19.27 3.26 14.34
CA THR A 284 -20.27 3.79 15.27
C THR A 284 -20.70 2.65 16.18
N ASN A 285 -20.28 2.72 17.44
CA ASN A 285 -20.90 1.96 18.52
C ASN A 285 -22.35 2.44 18.68
N GLU A 286 -23.29 1.83 17.96
CA GLU A 286 -24.69 1.87 18.37
C GLU A 286 -24.88 0.81 19.46
N GLU A 287 -25.06 1.29 20.70
CA GLU A 287 -25.58 0.49 21.81
C GLU A 287 -26.95 -0.09 21.42
N ALA A 288 -26.99 -1.41 21.22
CA ALA A 288 -28.23 -2.15 21.05
C ALA A 288 -29.09 -2.01 22.32
N SER A 289 -30.08 -1.13 22.26
CA SER A 289 -31.17 -1.07 23.24
C SER A 289 -32.02 -2.33 23.11
N ALA A 290 -32.10 -3.13 24.18
CA ALA A 290 -32.89 -4.34 24.26
C ALA A 290 -34.40 -4.07 24.04
N PRO A 291 -35.15 -4.91 23.30
CA PRO A 291 -36.59 -4.76 23.24
C PRO A 291 -37.23 -5.34 24.51
N GLY A 292 -37.96 -4.47 25.21
CA GLY A 292 -38.79 -4.82 26.35
C GLY A 292 -39.91 -5.80 25.98
N SER A 293 -40.22 -6.66 26.96
CA SER A 293 -41.36 -7.55 26.98
C SER A 293 -42.68 -6.81 26.85
N ASN A 294 -43.60 -7.33 26.02
CA ASN A 294 -45.02 -7.25 26.35
C ASN A 294 -45.84 -8.38 25.73
N SER A 295 -46.75 -8.86 26.57
CA SER A 295 -47.58 -10.05 26.44
C SER A 295 -48.97 -9.79 25.86
N ASN A 296 -49.56 -10.87 25.35
CA ASN A 296 -51.00 -11.24 25.27
C ASN A 296 -51.84 -10.94 24.02
N GLY A 297 -52.55 -12.00 23.58
CA GLY A 297 -53.81 -11.98 22.82
C GLY A 297 -53.76 -12.80 21.52
N ALA A 298 -53.89 -14.13 21.54
CA ALA A 298 -55.12 -14.94 21.51
C ALA A 298 -55.81 -15.11 20.12
N TYR A 299 -56.21 -16.37 19.87
CA TYR A 299 -57.16 -16.91 18.88
C TYR A 299 -56.67 -17.56 17.57
N THR A 300 -57.48 -18.53 17.16
CA THR A 300 -57.21 -19.86 16.55
C THR A 300 -57.48 -19.96 15.04
N PRO A 301 -57.12 -21.09 14.37
CA PRO A 301 -57.10 -21.22 12.91
C PRO A 301 -58.26 -22.06 12.33
N SER A 302 -58.54 -21.85 11.03
CA SER A 302 -59.11 -22.80 10.06
C SER A 302 -59.18 -22.11 8.69
N SER A 303 -59.21 -22.72 7.50
CA SER A 303 -58.87 -24.03 6.92
C SER A 303 -59.25 -23.92 5.43
N SER A 304 -58.85 -24.91 4.62
CA SER A 304 -59.41 -25.31 3.32
C SER A 304 -59.00 -24.46 2.09
N SER A 305 -58.84 -24.98 0.88
CA SER A 305 -58.58 -26.30 0.27
C SER A 305 -58.70 -26.06 -1.24
N GLY A 306 -57.98 -26.79 -2.10
CA GLY A 306 -58.34 -26.83 -3.53
C GLY A 306 -57.21 -27.19 -4.48
N SER A 307 -57.09 -28.49 -4.73
CA SER A 307 -56.21 -29.20 -5.67
C SER A 307 -56.70 -29.22 -7.13
N SER A 308 -55.77 -29.53 -8.06
CA SER A 308 -55.86 -30.47 -9.22
C SER A 308 -55.18 -29.87 -10.48
N GLU A 309 -53.98 -30.31 -10.86
CA GLU A 309 -53.66 -31.43 -11.78
C GLU A 309 -53.87 -31.12 -13.27
N SER A 310 -52.79 -31.18 -14.08
CA SER A 310 -52.54 -32.21 -15.13
C SER A 310 -52.92 -31.68 -16.53
N SER A 311 -52.26 -31.92 -17.67
CA SER A 311 -51.07 -32.65 -18.14
C SER A 311 -50.88 -32.29 -19.63
N GLY A 312 -49.79 -32.72 -20.27
CA GLY A 312 -49.78 -32.93 -21.73
C GLY A 312 -48.51 -32.49 -22.46
N ALA A 313 -47.61 -33.45 -22.70
CA ALA A 313 -46.45 -33.32 -23.57
C ALA A 313 -46.81 -33.58 -25.06
N TYR A 314 -46.08 -32.97 -26.01
CA TYR A 314 -45.85 -33.50 -27.36
C TYR A 314 -44.61 -32.85 -28.01
N THR A 315 -43.70 -33.69 -28.50
CA THR A 315 -42.64 -33.48 -29.51
C THR A 315 -42.85 -34.57 -30.59
N PRO A 316 -42.09 -34.71 -31.71
CA PRO A 316 -41.05 -33.89 -32.36
C PRO A 316 -41.25 -33.76 -33.91
N GLY A 317 -40.37 -33.03 -34.62
CA GLY A 317 -40.30 -33.09 -36.09
C GLY A 317 -39.16 -32.27 -36.73
N THR A 318 -38.24 -32.96 -37.39
CA THR A 318 -36.98 -32.58 -38.06
C THR A 318 -37.11 -31.77 -39.36
N VAL A 319 -36.06 -30.99 -39.75
CA VAL A 319 -35.26 -31.05 -41.02
C VAL A 319 -34.30 -29.83 -41.13
N ASN A 320 -33.04 -30.09 -41.50
CA ASN A 320 -31.88 -29.18 -41.77
C ASN A 320 -31.83 -28.81 -43.29
N PRO A 321 -30.89 -28.00 -43.83
CA PRO A 321 -29.98 -26.98 -43.26
C PRO A 321 -30.03 -25.64 -44.04
N ASP A 322 -29.43 -24.56 -43.52
CA ASP A 322 -28.68 -23.57 -44.32
C ASP A 322 -28.11 -22.45 -43.44
N GLY A 323 -26.81 -22.19 -43.61
CA GLY A 323 -26.24 -20.84 -43.71
C GLY A 323 -26.21 -19.92 -42.48
N ASN A 324 -24.99 -19.74 -41.99
CA ASN A 324 -24.38 -18.45 -41.63
C ASN A 324 -24.20 -18.12 -40.13
N GLU A 325 -22.97 -17.70 -39.83
CA GLU A 325 -22.40 -17.34 -38.54
C GLU A 325 -22.98 -16.04 -37.96
N SER A 326 -23.12 -15.96 -36.63
CA SER A 326 -22.60 -14.87 -35.79
C SER A 326 -23.09 -15.02 -34.34
N THR A 327 -22.20 -14.68 -33.41
CA THR A 327 -22.18 -14.99 -31.98
C THR A 327 -22.60 -13.83 -31.07
N GLY A 328 -23.23 -14.16 -29.93
CA GLY A 328 -23.24 -13.38 -28.66
C GLY A 328 -24.36 -12.33 -28.52
N ALA A 329 -25.04 -12.14 -27.39
CA ALA A 329 -24.93 -12.63 -26.01
C ALA A 329 -26.26 -12.34 -25.26
N PRO A 330 -26.63 -13.03 -24.16
CA PRO A 330 -27.80 -12.68 -23.35
C PRO A 330 -27.45 -11.77 -22.15
N THR A 331 -28.34 -10.81 -21.91
CA THR A 331 -28.38 -9.85 -20.80
C THR A 331 -28.83 -10.51 -19.47
N MET A 332 -28.18 -10.13 -18.36
CA MET A 332 -28.60 -10.46 -16.98
C MET A 332 -28.94 -9.18 -16.20
N PRO A 333 -29.92 -9.20 -15.28
CA PRO A 333 -30.42 -8.00 -14.58
C PRO A 333 -29.61 -7.67 -13.31
N PRO A 334 -29.70 -6.42 -12.79
CA PRO A 334 -28.93 -6.01 -11.63
C PRO A 334 -29.65 -6.40 -10.32
N THR A 335 -28.91 -7.00 -9.39
CA THR A 335 -29.33 -7.13 -7.99
C THR A 335 -28.34 -6.39 -7.10
N THR A 336 -28.77 -5.25 -6.57
CA THR A 336 -28.09 -4.50 -5.52
C THR A 336 -28.51 -5.00 -4.14
N LYS A 337 -27.55 -5.49 -3.35
CA LYS A 337 -27.59 -5.44 -1.88
C LYS A 337 -26.24 -4.93 -1.39
N PRO A 338 -26.18 -3.99 -0.44
CA PRO A 338 -24.92 -3.57 0.16
C PRO A 338 -24.37 -4.72 1.02
N GLU A 339 -23.11 -5.07 0.84
CA GLU A 339 -22.39 -6.05 1.66
C GLU A 339 -22.15 -5.48 3.07
N GLU A 340 -22.55 -6.26 4.09
CA GLU A 340 -22.22 -6.02 5.49
C GLU A 340 -20.75 -6.40 5.73
N CYS A 341 -19.95 -5.47 6.27
CA CYS A 341 -18.58 -5.75 6.71
C CYS A 341 -18.58 -6.78 7.85
N HIS A 342 -18.16 -8.01 7.59
CA HIS A 342 -17.88 -8.98 8.63
C HIS A 342 -16.54 -8.68 9.33
N VAL A 343 -16.59 -8.06 10.50
CA VAL A 343 -15.47 -8.02 11.45
C VAL A 343 -15.29 -9.43 12.03
N ARG A 344 -14.31 -10.20 11.56
CA ARG A 344 -13.88 -11.42 12.25
C ARG A 344 -13.04 -11.03 13.46
N ARG A 345 -13.64 -11.05 14.64
CA ARG A 345 -12.90 -11.15 15.91
C ARG A 345 -12.32 -12.57 16.01
N SER A 346 -11.00 -12.69 15.91
CA SER A 346 -10.30 -13.86 16.42
C SER A 346 -10.23 -13.73 17.94
N LEU A 347 -10.98 -14.58 18.64
CA LEU A 347 -10.92 -14.74 20.09
C LEU A 347 -9.76 -15.68 20.44
N ALA A 348 -9.13 -15.34 21.56
CA ALA A 348 -8.07 -16.09 22.22
C ALA A 348 -8.39 -17.58 22.44
N ALA A 349 -7.34 -18.41 22.33
CA ALA A 349 -7.02 -19.51 23.24
C ALA A 349 -5.50 -19.61 23.35
#